data_AF-A0A0C2U678-F1
#
_entry.id   AF-A0A0C2U678-F1
#
_cell.length_a   1.000
_cell.length_b   1.000
_cell.length_c   1.000
_cell.angle_alpha   90.00
_cell.angle_beta   90.00
_cell.angle_gamma   90.00
#
_symmetry.space_group_name_H-M   'P 1'
#
loop_
_entity.id
_entity.type
_entity.pdbx_description
1 polymer ?
#
loop_
_entity_poly.entity_id
_entity_poly.type
_entity_poly.pdbx_seq_one_letter_code
_entity_poly.pdbx_strand_id
1 'polypeptide(L)'
;MAKPSGEALGASHAWLALSRKAAGGIDLFAMMAGDVVRLLEGCADVGEERLFQLFLSRIRAWQDFMERGQDGVLGQEAEVGLFGEMVVLKSVLDAGVPATFALDAWQGPLDGLQDFLVGSGAIEVKTTLSASGFPATVNSLEQLDETLRQPLYVAGVRLALGGAGMTLPEFTDVIREVLKDQPMALGMFESRLVRAGYLRALADKYVRRFVHSGTAVLPVEGDFPRLTRMNVGPGVRKARYEVDLDLSGVDDVGLVHALEKLGGM
;
A
#
# COMPACT_ATOMS: atom_id res chain seq x y z
N MET A 1 30.07 9.74 15.74
CA MET A 1 30.10 8.46 16.46
C MET A 1 30.21 8.79 17.95
N ALA A 2 29.07 8.88 18.64
CA ALA A 2 29.03 9.10 20.09
C ALA A 2 28.47 7.83 20.72
N LYS A 3 29.25 7.20 21.61
CA LYS A 3 28.74 6.11 22.45
C LYS A 3 27.66 6.69 23.37
N PRO A 4 26.49 6.05 23.51
CA PRO A 4 25.58 6.44 24.56
C PRO A 4 26.26 6.15 25.90
N SER A 5 26.25 7.15 26.80
CA SER A 5 26.58 6.99 28.21
C SER A 5 25.47 6.18 28.87
N GLY A 6 25.48 4.87 28.64
CA GLY A 6 24.64 3.93 29.35
C GLY A 6 25.36 3.45 30.60
N GLU A 7 24.71 3.58 31.75
CA GLU A 7 24.88 2.60 32.83
C GLU A 7 24.88 1.20 32.21
N ALA A 8 25.74 0.31 32.71
CA ALA A 8 26.01 -1.00 32.13
C ALA A 8 24.72 -1.81 31.99
N LEU A 9 24.08 -1.68 30.83
CA LEU A 9 22.97 -2.50 30.39
C LEU A 9 23.45 -3.96 30.44
N GLY A 10 22.79 -4.79 31.25
CA GLY A 10 23.29 -6.09 31.69
C GLY A 10 23.81 -6.98 30.56
N ALA A 11 24.93 -7.67 30.81
CA ALA A 11 25.71 -8.43 29.82
C ALA A 11 25.00 -9.65 29.21
N SER A 12 23.77 -9.97 29.63
CA SER A 12 22.99 -11.12 29.17
C SER A 12 21.98 -10.81 28.06
N HIS A 13 21.87 -9.56 27.61
CA HIS A 13 20.90 -9.14 26.61
C HIS A 13 21.56 -8.46 25.41
N ALA A 14 20.99 -8.67 24.21
CA ALA A 14 21.32 -7.89 23.03
C ALA A 14 20.52 -6.58 23.04
N TRP A 15 21.20 -5.45 22.81
CA TRP A 15 20.58 -4.13 22.86
C TRP A 15 20.55 -3.50 21.47
N LEU A 16 19.40 -2.92 21.12
CA LEU A 16 19.24 -2.12 19.92
C LEU A 16 19.10 -0.66 20.32
N ALA A 17 19.85 0.21 19.65
CA ALA A 17 19.81 1.64 19.88
C ALA A 17 19.40 2.36 18.60
N LEU A 18 18.40 3.25 18.71
CA LEU A 18 18.03 4.18 17.66
C LEU A 18 18.73 5.52 17.92
N SER A 19 19.49 5.99 16.94
CA SER A 19 20.19 7.28 17.03
C SER A 19 19.83 8.19 15.88
N ARG A 20 19.39 9.41 16.20
CA ARG A 20 19.16 10.49 15.22
C ARG A 20 20.51 11.04 14.72
N LYS A 21 20.66 11.24 13.41
CA LYS A 21 21.75 12.06 12.87
C LYS A 21 21.54 13.52 13.26
N ALA A 22 22.59 14.29 13.51
CA ALA A 22 22.47 15.69 13.94
C ALA A 22 21.59 16.56 13.01
N ALA A 23 21.63 16.29 11.70
CA ALA A 23 20.85 16.97 10.67
C ALA A 23 19.39 16.47 10.51
N GLY A 24 18.98 15.37 11.17
CA GLY A 24 17.63 14.83 11.04
C GLY A 24 16.60 15.60 11.88
N GLY A 25 15.35 15.70 11.43
CA GLY A 25 14.28 16.33 12.21
C GLY A 25 14.03 15.62 13.54
N ILE A 26 13.96 16.37 14.64
CA ILE A 26 13.72 15.79 15.97
C ILE A 26 12.29 15.24 16.09
N ASP A 27 11.30 15.91 15.49
CA ASP A 27 9.90 15.51 15.58
C ASP A 27 9.65 14.21 14.81
N LEU A 28 10.18 14.07 13.60
CA LEU A 28 10.12 12.83 12.82
C LEU A 28 10.81 11.66 13.54
N PHE A 29 11.96 11.92 14.17
CA PHE A 29 12.64 10.92 14.97
C PHE A 29 11.81 10.48 16.19
N ALA A 30 11.20 11.43 16.91
CA ALA A 30 10.36 11.14 18.06
C ALA A 30 9.10 10.36 17.67
N MET A 31 8.46 10.73 16.54
CA MET A 31 7.33 9.98 15.97
C MET A 31 7.74 8.54 15.63
N MET A 32 8.85 8.35 14.92
CA MET A 32 9.38 7.02 14.59
C MET A 32 9.70 6.21 15.85
N ALA A 33 10.43 6.80 16.81
CA ALA A 33 10.83 6.09 18.02
C ALA A 33 9.60 5.64 18.84
N GLY A 34 8.62 6.53 19.02
CA GLY A 34 7.36 6.18 19.69
C GLY A 34 6.54 5.13 18.94
N ASP A 35 6.55 5.17 17.60
CA ASP A 35 5.87 4.19 16.75
C ASP A 35 6.50 2.79 16.86
N VAL A 36 7.82 2.72 16.83
CA VAL A 36 8.57 1.47 17.01
C VAL A 36 8.34 0.88 18.39
N VAL A 37 8.34 1.69 19.45
CA VAL A 37 8.04 1.21 20.82
C VAL A 37 6.64 0.62 20.89
N ARG A 38 5.62 1.34 20.40
CA ARG A 38 4.23 0.83 20.38
C ARG A 38 4.07 -0.48 19.60
N LEU A 39 4.77 -0.60 18.46
CA LEU A 39 4.78 -1.83 17.67
C LEU A 39 5.34 -3.01 18.48
N LEU A 40 6.48 -2.81 19.15
CA LEU A 40 7.13 -3.85 19.95
C LEU A 40 6.30 -4.25 21.16
N GLU A 41 5.71 -3.27 21.86
CA GLU A 41 4.80 -3.52 23.00
C GLU A 41 3.56 -4.32 22.56
N GLY A 42 2.96 -3.98 21.42
CA GLY A 42 1.80 -4.69 20.87
C GLY A 42 2.11 -6.08 20.31
N CYS A 43 3.38 -6.44 20.20
CA CYS A 43 3.84 -7.72 19.68
C CYS A 43 4.68 -8.51 20.72
N ALA A 44 4.63 -8.17 22.00
CA ALA A 44 5.53 -8.76 23.00
C ALA A 44 5.47 -10.30 23.08
N ASP A 45 4.34 -10.91 22.70
CA ASP A 45 4.13 -12.35 22.74
C ASP A 45 4.62 -13.10 21.50
N VAL A 46 5.11 -12.42 20.45
CA VAL A 46 5.76 -13.10 19.30
C VAL A 46 7.23 -13.37 19.58
N GLY A 47 7.76 -14.47 19.03
CA GLY A 47 9.15 -14.87 19.23
C GLY A 47 10.17 -13.80 18.80
N GLU A 48 11.32 -13.77 19.49
CA GLU A 48 12.36 -12.72 19.37
C GLU A 48 12.81 -12.46 17.93
N GLU A 49 13.09 -13.51 17.15
CA GLU A 49 13.49 -13.42 15.75
C GLU A 49 12.48 -12.59 14.95
N ARG A 50 11.18 -12.81 15.21
CA ARG A 50 10.12 -12.17 14.46
C ARG A 50 9.87 -10.74 14.92
N LEU A 51 9.97 -10.47 16.22
CA LEU A 51 10.01 -9.11 16.77
C LEU A 51 11.15 -8.29 16.15
N PHE A 52 12.32 -8.89 15.98
CA PHE A 52 13.46 -8.25 15.33
C PHE A 52 13.18 -7.92 13.85
N GLN A 53 12.54 -8.83 13.10
CA GLN A 53 12.13 -8.54 11.72
C GLN A 53 11.09 -7.41 11.63
N LEU A 54 10.12 -7.36 12.54
CA LEU A 54 9.13 -6.27 12.63
C LEU A 54 9.81 -4.93 12.93
N PHE A 55 10.73 -4.90 13.90
CA PHE A 55 11.55 -3.74 14.23
C PHE A 55 12.30 -3.22 13.01
N LEU A 56 13.04 -4.09 12.31
CA LEU A 56 13.83 -3.70 11.14
C LEU A 56 12.94 -3.20 9.99
N SER A 57 11.84 -3.89 9.72
CA SER A 57 10.85 -3.50 8.70
C SER A 57 10.29 -2.10 8.99
N ARG A 58 9.96 -1.82 10.25
CA ARG A 58 9.45 -0.52 10.69
C ARG A 58 10.45 0.61 10.50
N ILE A 59 11.70 0.38 10.91
CA ILE A 59 12.76 1.37 10.77
C ILE A 59 13.03 1.68 9.30
N ARG A 60 13.07 0.67 8.44
CA ARG A 60 13.23 0.86 6.99
C ARG A 60 12.07 1.65 6.39
N ALA A 61 10.82 1.35 6.78
CA ALA A 61 9.67 2.11 6.33
C ALA A 61 9.80 3.62 6.64
N TRP A 62 10.21 3.94 7.88
CA TRP A 62 10.45 5.32 8.29
C TRP A 62 11.65 5.98 7.59
N GLN A 63 12.72 5.24 7.35
CA GLN A 63 13.88 5.75 6.60
C GLN A 63 13.49 6.11 5.16
N ASP A 64 12.80 5.21 4.46
CA ASP A 64 12.33 5.43 3.09
C ASP A 64 11.38 6.64 3.02
N PHE A 65 10.47 6.76 3.98
CA PHE A 65 9.59 7.93 4.11
C PHE A 65 10.37 9.24 4.29
N MET A 66 11.37 9.27 5.18
CA MET A 66 12.17 10.47 5.44
C MET A 66 13.05 10.86 4.25
N GLU A 67 13.56 9.90 3.49
CA GLU A 67 14.38 10.15 2.29
C GLU A 67 13.59 10.84 1.18
N ARG A 68 12.27 10.62 1.11
CA ARG A 68 11.38 11.27 0.14
C ARG A 68 11.12 12.75 0.43
N GLY A 69 11.55 13.28 1.59
CA GLY A 69 11.51 14.71 1.91
C GLY A 69 10.10 15.31 1.96
N GLN A 70 9.07 14.50 2.22
CA GLN A 70 7.68 14.95 2.25
C GLN A 70 7.37 15.71 3.55
N ASP A 71 6.47 16.70 3.48
CA ASP A 71 5.90 17.42 4.64
C ASP A 71 5.04 16.52 5.56
N GLY A 72 4.98 15.24 5.24
CA GLY A 72 4.38 14.15 6.01
C GLY A 72 2.88 13.96 5.85
N VAL A 73 2.24 14.75 4.99
CA VAL A 73 0.82 14.59 4.64
C VAL A 73 0.71 14.22 3.16
N LEU A 74 -0.08 13.19 2.85
CA LEU A 74 -0.32 12.80 1.46
C LEU A 74 -1.04 13.93 0.71
N GLY A 75 -0.57 14.18 -0.51
CA GLY A 75 -1.32 14.97 -1.48
C GLY A 75 -2.65 14.29 -1.83
N GLN A 76 -3.58 15.05 -2.42
CA GLN A 76 -4.91 14.54 -2.75
C GLN A 76 -4.89 13.28 -3.61
N GLU A 77 -4.07 13.24 -4.66
CA GLU A 77 -3.96 12.10 -5.56
C GLU A 77 -3.45 10.85 -4.82
N ALA A 78 -2.43 11.01 -3.97
CA ALA A 78 -1.88 9.91 -3.18
C ALA A 78 -2.85 9.42 -2.09
N GLU A 79 -3.61 10.31 -1.45
CA GLU A 79 -4.67 9.91 -0.51
C GLU A 79 -5.77 9.10 -1.21
N VAL A 80 -6.22 9.54 -2.40
CA VAL A 80 -7.23 8.83 -3.19
C VAL A 80 -6.72 7.47 -3.66
N GLY A 81 -5.48 7.42 -4.16
CA GLY A 81 -4.83 6.18 -4.58
C GLY A 81 -4.74 5.17 -3.44
N LEU A 82 -4.18 5.58 -2.30
CA LEU A 82 -4.06 4.74 -1.11
C LEU A 82 -5.42 4.27 -0.59
N PHE A 83 -6.44 5.13 -0.61
CA PHE A 83 -7.80 4.74 -0.22
C PHE A 83 -8.32 3.62 -1.12
N GLY A 84 -8.13 3.73 -2.44
CA GLY A 84 -8.54 2.69 -3.38
C GLY A 84 -7.76 1.38 -3.24
N GLU A 85 -6.44 1.45 -3.03
CA GLU A 85 -5.63 0.26 -2.73
C GLU A 85 -6.14 -0.46 -1.47
N MET A 86 -6.49 0.29 -0.42
CA MET A 86 -7.07 -0.29 0.79
C MET A 86 -8.46 -0.90 0.58
N VAL A 87 -9.28 -0.36 -0.34
CA VAL A 87 -10.57 -0.97 -0.73
C VAL A 87 -10.31 -2.36 -1.32
N VAL A 88 -9.31 -2.48 -2.18
CA VAL A 88 -8.92 -3.77 -2.77
C VAL A 88 -8.33 -4.68 -1.70
N LEU A 89 -7.40 -4.21 -0.85
CA LEU A 89 -6.84 -5.01 0.26
C LEU A 89 -7.93 -5.56 1.17
N LYS A 90 -8.89 -4.72 1.59
CA LYS A 90 -10.00 -5.16 2.43
C LYS A 90 -10.86 -6.21 1.74
N SER A 91 -11.11 -6.04 0.44
CA SER A 91 -11.87 -7.02 -0.35
C SER A 91 -11.11 -8.35 -0.49
N VAL A 92 -9.78 -8.32 -0.61
CA VAL A 92 -8.91 -9.52 -0.61
C VAL A 92 -8.99 -10.24 0.75
N LEU A 93 -8.92 -9.50 1.86
CA LEU A 93 -9.08 -10.07 3.21
C LEU A 93 -10.47 -10.68 3.40
N ASP A 94 -11.53 -10.00 2.95
CA ASP A 94 -12.91 -10.47 3.05
C ASP A 94 -13.18 -11.72 2.21
N ALA A 95 -12.43 -11.91 1.11
CA ALA A 95 -12.46 -13.11 0.29
C ALA A 95 -11.80 -14.33 0.97
N GLY A 96 -11.25 -14.17 2.18
CA GLY A 96 -10.66 -15.26 2.96
C GLY A 96 -9.18 -15.49 2.70
N VAL A 97 -8.52 -14.62 1.94
CA VAL A 97 -7.06 -14.70 1.73
C VAL A 97 -6.34 -14.46 3.07
N PRO A 98 -5.39 -15.33 3.48
CA PRO A 98 -4.66 -15.16 4.73
C PRO A 98 -4.01 -13.77 4.82
N ALA A 99 -4.19 -13.08 5.96
CA ALA A 99 -3.84 -11.67 6.06
C ALA A 99 -2.36 -11.36 5.79
N THR A 100 -1.45 -12.22 6.26
CA THR A 100 -0.02 -12.06 5.96
C THR A 100 0.28 -12.18 4.47
N PHE A 101 -0.39 -13.10 3.78
CA PHE A 101 -0.25 -13.25 2.33
C PHE A 101 -0.82 -12.04 1.58
N ALA A 102 -2.00 -11.55 1.97
CA ALA A 102 -2.60 -10.35 1.37
C ALA A 102 -1.69 -9.11 1.52
N LEU A 103 -1.05 -8.95 2.69
CA LEU A 103 -0.14 -7.82 2.95
C LEU A 103 1.23 -7.97 2.30
N ASP A 104 1.73 -9.21 2.14
CA ASP A 104 2.93 -9.48 1.33
C ASP A 104 2.67 -9.22 -0.15
N ALA A 105 1.48 -9.56 -0.63
CA ALA A 105 1.04 -9.30 -2.00
C ALA A 105 0.83 -7.81 -2.28
N TRP A 106 0.49 -7.00 -1.27
CA TRP A 106 0.27 -5.55 -1.41
C TRP A 106 1.60 -4.79 -1.54
N GLN A 107 1.97 -4.49 -2.78
CA GLN A 107 3.24 -3.91 -3.20
C GLN A 107 3.15 -2.43 -3.61
N GLY A 108 1.95 -1.86 -3.78
CA GLY A 108 1.74 -0.44 -4.10
C GLY A 108 2.54 0.50 -3.17
N PRO A 109 2.46 0.34 -1.83
CA PRO A 109 3.24 1.16 -0.89
C PRO A 109 4.75 0.96 -0.97
N LEU A 110 5.22 -0.07 -1.67
CA LEU A 110 6.64 -0.36 -1.90
C LEU A 110 7.15 0.19 -3.24
N ASP A 111 6.38 1.05 -3.92
CA ASP A 111 6.63 1.49 -5.29
C ASP A 111 6.69 0.30 -6.27
N GLY A 112 5.84 -0.72 -6.03
CA GLY A 112 5.67 -1.85 -6.93
C GLY A 112 5.23 -1.39 -8.33
N LEU A 113 5.60 -2.15 -9.36
CA LEU A 113 5.13 -1.86 -10.72
C LEU A 113 3.61 -1.99 -10.83
N GLN A 114 3.05 -2.97 -10.10
CA GLN A 114 1.64 -3.14 -9.83
C GLN A 114 1.37 -3.15 -8.33
N ASP A 115 0.15 -2.80 -7.94
CA ASP A 115 -0.23 -2.64 -6.54
C ASP A 115 -0.34 -3.96 -5.78
N PHE A 116 -0.77 -5.04 -6.44
CA PHE A 116 -0.81 -6.38 -5.84
C PHE A 116 -0.08 -7.39 -6.72
N LEU A 117 0.83 -8.16 -6.14
CA LEU A 117 1.49 -9.30 -6.78
C LEU A 117 1.04 -10.59 -6.12
N VAL A 118 0.29 -11.42 -6.86
CA VAL A 118 -0.29 -12.66 -6.35
C VAL A 118 0.13 -13.81 -7.27
N GLY A 119 0.87 -14.77 -6.72
CA GLY A 119 1.44 -15.86 -7.51
C GLY A 119 2.34 -15.33 -8.64
N SER A 120 2.04 -15.71 -9.88
CA SER A 120 2.74 -15.21 -11.08
C SER A 120 2.12 -13.94 -11.67
N GLY A 121 0.92 -13.57 -11.22
CA GLY A 121 0.15 -12.48 -11.79
C GLY A 121 0.08 -11.25 -10.88
N ALA A 122 -0.77 -10.30 -11.26
CA ALA A 122 -0.89 -9.03 -10.57
C ALA A 122 -2.27 -8.37 -10.71
N ILE A 123 -2.55 -7.44 -9.80
CA ILE A 123 -3.68 -6.50 -9.87
C ILE A 123 -3.11 -5.09 -9.77
N GLU A 124 -3.38 -4.25 -10.77
CA GLU A 124 -3.17 -2.80 -10.73
C GLU A 124 -4.45 -2.12 -10.25
N VAL A 125 -4.37 -1.27 -9.22
CA VAL A 125 -5.51 -0.52 -8.72
C VAL A 125 -5.54 0.86 -9.36
N LYS A 126 -6.69 1.21 -9.92
CA LYS A 126 -6.96 2.56 -10.41
C LYS A 126 -8.15 3.10 -9.63
N THR A 127 -8.08 4.36 -9.24
CA THR A 127 -9.12 4.99 -8.42
C THR A 127 -9.58 6.27 -9.08
N THR A 128 -10.89 6.47 -9.17
CA THR A 128 -11.47 7.71 -9.72
C THR A 128 -12.43 8.37 -8.74
N LEU A 129 -12.43 9.70 -8.78
CA LEU A 129 -13.47 10.56 -8.19
C LEU A 129 -14.43 11.12 -9.26
N SER A 130 -14.25 10.73 -10.53
CA SER A 130 -15.09 11.22 -11.62
C SER A 130 -16.54 10.75 -11.45
N ALA A 131 -17.48 11.66 -11.67
CA ALA A 131 -18.90 11.33 -11.70
C ALA A 131 -19.34 10.69 -13.03
N SER A 132 -18.51 10.77 -14.07
CA SER A 132 -18.78 10.24 -15.41
C SER A 132 -17.53 9.60 -16.01
N GLY A 133 -17.68 8.40 -16.55
CA GLY A 133 -16.56 7.61 -17.06
C GLY A 133 -15.58 7.19 -15.96
N PHE A 134 -14.53 6.48 -16.36
CA PHE A 134 -13.45 6.08 -15.48
C PHE A 134 -12.10 6.41 -16.11
N PRO A 135 -11.67 7.68 -16.07
CA PRO A 135 -10.33 8.04 -16.52
C PRO A 135 -9.28 7.41 -15.60
N ALA A 136 -8.56 6.41 -16.10
CA ALA A 136 -7.46 5.75 -15.43
C ALA A 136 -6.14 6.16 -16.07
N THR A 137 -5.32 6.89 -15.30
CA THR A 137 -3.96 7.20 -15.74
C THR A 137 -3.05 5.98 -15.60
N VAL A 138 -2.42 5.61 -16.71
CA VAL A 138 -1.34 4.62 -16.77
C VAL A 138 -0.01 5.37 -16.89
N ASN A 139 0.87 5.16 -15.92
CA ASN A 139 2.06 5.96 -15.69
C ASN A 139 3.28 5.49 -16.48
N SER A 140 3.24 4.28 -17.02
CA SER A 140 4.35 3.71 -17.78
C SER A 140 3.88 2.64 -18.77
N LEU A 141 4.78 2.24 -19.68
CA LEU A 141 4.50 1.17 -20.65
C LEU A 141 4.47 -0.22 -19.99
N GLU A 142 5.06 -0.34 -18.80
CA GLU A 142 5.25 -1.59 -18.09
C GLU A 142 4.09 -1.93 -17.14
N GLN A 143 3.33 -0.92 -16.67
CA GLN A 143 2.26 -1.14 -15.68
C GLN A 143 1.21 -2.15 -16.16
N LEU A 144 0.82 -2.04 -17.43
CA LEU A 144 -0.19 -2.90 -18.06
C LEU A 144 0.42 -3.89 -19.05
N ASP A 145 1.72 -4.19 -18.94
CA ASP A 145 2.41 -5.12 -19.83
C ASP A 145 2.27 -6.57 -19.31
N GLU A 146 1.36 -7.33 -19.92
CA GLU A 146 1.07 -8.71 -19.55
C GLU A 146 2.25 -9.67 -19.79
N THR A 147 3.26 -9.27 -20.56
CA THR A 147 4.46 -10.09 -20.76
C THR A 147 5.37 -10.11 -19.52
N LEU A 148 5.19 -9.14 -18.62
CA LEU A 148 5.94 -9.07 -17.35
C LEU A 148 5.26 -9.89 -16.25
N ARG A 149 3.91 -9.97 -16.26
CA ARG A 149 3.08 -10.66 -15.28
C ARG A 149 1.79 -11.17 -15.92
N GLN A 150 1.47 -12.44 -15.67
CA GLN A 150 0.24 -13.05 -16.16
C GLN A 150 -0.34 -14.04 -15.11
N PRO A 151 -1.66 -14.03 -14.86
CA PRO A 151 -2.64 -13.07 -15.40
C PRO A 151 -2.50 -11.67 -14.80
N LEU A 152 -2.95 -10.64 -15.51
CA LEU A 152 -2.92 -9.24 -15.08
C LEU A 152 -4.33 -8.67 -15.08
N TYR A 153 -4.71 -7.98 -14.00
CA TYR A 153 -6.02 -7.35 -13.85
C TYR A 153 -5.88 -5.86 -13.51
N VAL A 154 -6.86 -5.05 -13.90
CA VAL A 154 -7.06 -3.70 -13.39
C VAL A 154 -8.29 -3.70 -12.47
N ALA A 155 -8.11 -3.31 -11.21
CA ALA A 155 -9.20 -3.04 -10.28
C ALA A 155 -9.54 -1.54 -10.31
N GLY A 156 -10.64 -1.18 -10.97
CA GLY A 156 -11.16 0.18 -11.05
C GLY A 156 -12.08 0.51 -9.88
N VAL A 157 -11.57 1.23 -8.88
CA VAL A 157 -12.30 1.67 -7.68
C VAL A 157 -12.96 3.04 -7.91
N ARG A 158 -14.29 3.10 -7.76
CA ARG A 158 -15.05 4.36 -7.83
C ARG A 158 -15.30 4.91 -6.44
N LEU A 159 -14.86 6.13 -6.23
CA LEU A 159 -15.11 6.90 -5.02
C LEU A 159 -15.93 8.15 -5.35
N ALA A 160 -16.77 8.57 -4.42
CA ALA A 160 -17.41 9.88 -4.43
C ALA A 160 -17.08 10.64 -3.15
N LEU A 161 -16.97 11.96 -3.21
CA LEU A 161 -16.86 12.77 -1.99
C LEU A 161 -18.25 12.91 -1.37
N GLY A 162 -18.37 12.58 -0.08
CA GLY A 162 -19.67 12.67 0.59
C GLY A 162 -19.59 12.51 2.10
N GLY A 163 -20.46 13.22 2.83
CA GLY A 163 -20.47 13.22 4.30
C GLY A 163 -20.72 11.86 4.94
N ALA A 164 -21.38 10.94 4.23
CA ALA A 164 -21.60 9.55 4.66
C ALA A 164 -20.39 8.63 4.43
N GLY A 165 -19.34 9.12 3.75
CA GLY A 165 -18.12 8.36 3.49
C GLY A 165 -17.20 8.27 4.70
N MET A 166 -16.09 7.56 4.50
CA MET A 166 -15.03 7.42 5.49
C MET A 166 -13.82 8.28 5.12
N THR A 167 -13.15 8.83 6.12
CA THR A 167 -11.81 9.38 5.94
C THR A 167 -10.77 8.26 5.79
N LEU A 168 -9.59 8.61 5.26
CA LEU A 168 -8.46 7.69 5.20
C LEU A 168 -8.16 7.07 6.59
N PRO A 169 -8.02 7.84 7.70
CA PRO A 169 -7.89 7.29 9.04
C PRO A 169 -9.00 6.34 9.46
N GLU A 170 -10.27 6.72 9.27
CA GLU A 170 -11.42 5.87 9.65
C GLU A 170 -11.36 4.53 8.91
N PHE A 171 -11.00 4.53 7.62
CA PHE A 171 -10.90 3.29 6.86
C PHE A 171 -9.65 2.46 7.21
N THR A 172 -8.53 3.09 7.58
CA THR A 172 -7.39 2.36 8.17
C THR A 172 -7.78 1.67 9.48
N ASP A 173 -8.62 2.29 10.32
CA ASP A 173 -9.09 1.70 11.58
C ASP A 173 -9.99 0.49 11.33
N VAL A 174 -10.79 0.49 10.26
CA VAL A 174 -11.56 -0.69 9.83
C VAL A 174 -10.64 -1.87 9.53
N ILE A 175 -9.54 -1.66 8.80
CA ILE A 175 -8.58 -2.73 8.50
C ILE A 175 -7.80 -3.15 9.75
N ARG A 176 -7.43 -2.21 10.63
CA ARG A 176 -6.81 -2.55 11.93
C ARG A 176 -7.69 -3.49 12.75
N GLU A 177 -9.00 -3.23 12.79
CA GLU A 177 -9.95 -4.06 13.53
C GLU A 177 -10.03 -5.49 12.96
N VAL A 178 -9.96 -5.65 11.64
CA VAL A 178 -9.88 -6.96 10.98
C VAL A 178 -8.60 -7.72 11.36
N LEU A 179 -7.51 -6.99 11.56
CA LEU A 179 -6.18 -7.55 11.84
C LEU A 179 -5.84 -7.62 13.33
N LYS A 180 -6.73 -7.20 14.23
CA LYS A 180 -6.43 -7.01 15.67
C LYS A 180 -5.90 -8.26 16.37
N ASP A 181 -6.43 -9.43 16.00
CA ASP A 181 -6.07 -10.73 16.58
C ASP A 181 -4.90 -11.39 15.82
N GLN A 182 -4.30 -10.66 14.88
CA GLN A 182 -3.17 -11.09 14.06
C GLN A 182 -2.03 -10.06 14.15
N PRO A 183 -1.31 -9.97 15.30
CA PRO A 183 -0.30 -8.93 15.54
C PRO A 183 0.73 -8.81 14.42
N MET A 184 1.04 -9.95 13.78
CA MET A 184 1.96 -9.98 12.68
C MET A 184 1.48 -9.23 11.44
N ALA A 185 0.25 -9.54 11.02
CA ALA A 185 -0.37 -8.89 9.88
C ALA A 185 -0.59 -7.40 10.19
N LEU A 186 -1.04 -7.07 11.39
CA LEU A 186 -1.19 -5.68 11.83
C LEU A 186 0.14 -4.91 11.74
N GLY A 187 1.25 -5.48 12.22
CA GLY A 187 2.57 -4.88 12.11
C GLY A 187 3.03 -4.65 10.67
N MET A 188 2.73 -5.59 9.76
CA MET A 188 3.01 -5.44 8.32
C MET A 188 2.16 -4.33 7.68
N PHE A 189 0.86 -4.30 7.98
CA PHE A 189 -0.06 -3.27 7.50
C PHE A 189 0.39 -1.87 7.91
N GLU A 190 0.70 -1.68 9.18
CA GLU A 190 1.20 -0.40 9.68
C GLU A 190 2.50 0.00 8.95
N SER A 191 3.36 -0.97 8.59
CA SER A 191 4.65 -0.67 7.91
C SER A 191 4.39 -0.24 6.47
N ARG A 192 3.41 -0.86 5.81
CA ARG A 192 2.95 -0.46 4.48
C ARG A 192 2.35 0.95 4.51
N LEU A 193 1.56 1.30 5.53
CA LEU A 193 1.01 2.67 5.66
C LEU A 193 2.10 3.74 5.76
N VAL A 194 3.14 3.52 6.58
CA VAL A 194 4.27 4.46 6.68
C VAL A 194 4.99 4.60 5.32
N ARG A 195 5.18 3.48 4.60
CA ARG A 195 5.81 3.51 3.27
C ARG A 195 4.94 4.19 2.21
N ALA A 196 3.62 4.06 2.31
CA ALA A 196 2.68 4.80 1.47
C ALA A 196 2.72 6.31 1.77
N GLY A 197 3.30 6.72 2.91
CA GLY A 197 3.37 8.12 3.36
C GLY A 197 2.24 8.52 4.32
N TYR A 198 1.45 7.55 4.79
CA TYR A 198 0.46 7.78 5.84
C TYR A 198 1.11 7.66 7.22
N LEU A 199 1.13 8.76 7.97
CA LEU A 199 1.54 8.79 9.36
C LEU A 199 0.32 8.95 10.28
N ARG A 200 0.13 8.01 11.21
CA ARG A 200 -0.96 8.06 12.20
C ARG A 200 -0.92 9.34 13.05
N ALA A 201 0.27 9.88 13.33
CA ALA A 201 0.44 11.12 14.07
C ALA A 201 -0.16 12.35 13.36
N LEU A 202 -0.42 12.26 12.06
CA LEU A 202 -1.01 13.31 11.23
C LEU A 202 -2.41 12.93 10.75
N ALA A 203 -3.06 11.97 11.41
CA ALA A 203 -4.40 11.48 11.04
C ALA A 203 -5.45 12.61 10.96
N ASP A 204 -5.33 13.64 11.80
CA ASP A 204 -6.23 14.81 11.85
C ASP A 204 -6.20 15.65 10.56
N LYS A 205 -5.18 15.50 9.71
CA LYS A 205 -5.05 16.22 8.44
C LYS A 205 -5.91 15.63 7.32
N TYR A 206 -6.35 14.39 7.46
CA TYR A 206 -7.12 13.67 6.43
C TYR A 206 -8.62 13.82 6.67
N VAL A 207 -9.19 14.90 6.14
CA VAL A 207 -10.60 15.28 6.38
C VAL A 207 -11.55 14.91 5.23
N ARG A 208 -11.01 14.50 4.07
CA ARG A 208 -11.83 14.08 2.92
C ARG A 208 -12.56 12.79 3.26
N ARG A 209 -13.85 12.73 2.95
CA ARG A 209 -14.69 11.56 3.17
C ARG A 209 -15.04 10.91 1.84
N PHE A 210 -14.64 9.67 1.66
CA PHE A 210 -14.82 8.90 0.45
C PHE A 210 -15.95 7.88 0.63
N VAL A 211 -16.91 7.91 -0.29
CA VAL A 211 -17.97 6.91 -0.43
C VAL A 211 -17.55 5.96 -1.54
N HIS A 212 -17.27 4.70 -1.19
CA HIS A 212 -17.03 3.66 -2.17
C HIS A 212 -18.34 3.32 -2.89
N SER A 213 -18.36 3.52 -4.21
CA SER A 213 -19.57 3.36 -5.04
C SER A 213 -19.54 2.11 -5.91
N GLY A 214 -18.39 1.43 -6.00
CA GLY A 214 -18.22 0.20 -6.76
C GLY A 214 -16.77 -0.07 -7.11
N THR A 215 -16.48 -1.33 -7.42
CA THR A 215 -15.18 -1.78 -7.94
C THR A 215 -15.46 -2.70 -9.12
N ALA A 216 -14.82 -2.43 -10.26
CA ALA A 216 -14.79 -3.35 -11.40
C ALA A 216 -13.39 -3.98 -11.49
N VAL A 217 -13.30 -5.27 -11.81
CA VAL A 217 -12.05 -6.00 -11.99
C VAL A 217 -11.98 -6.53 -13.42
N LEU A 218 -11.10 -5.91 -14.21
CA LEU A 218 -11.02 -6.12 -15.66
C LEU A 218 -9.74 -6.88 -16.01
N PRO A 219 -9.78 -8.01 -16.72
CA PRO A 219 -8.58 -8.66 -17.23
C PRO A 219 -7.87 -7.77 -18.27
N VAL A 220 -6.54 -7.67 -18.15
CA VAL A 220 -5.68 -6.99 -19.11
C VAL A 220 -5.18 -8.01 -20.12
N GLU A 221 -6.01 -8.30 -21.11
CA GLU A 221 -5.71 -9.23 -22.20
C GLU A 221 -6.43 -8.83 -23.49
N GLY A 222 -6.07 -9.47 -24.61
CA GLY A 222 -6.71 -9.25 -25.90
C GLY A 222 -6.78 -7.77 -26.27
N ASP A 223 -7.99 -7.28 -26.51
CA ASP A 223 -8.30 -5.92 -26.97
C ASP A 223 -8.33 -4.87 -25.85
N PHE A 224 -7.99 -5.22 -24.60
CA PHE A 224 -7.92 -4.24 -23.51
C PHE A 224 -7.00 -3.07 -23.91
N PRO A 225 -7.47 -1.81 -23.86
CA PRO A 225 -6.71 -0.65 -24.31
C PRO A 225 -5.46 -0.43 -23.45
N ARG A 226 -4.29 -0.67 -24.03
CA ARG A 226 -2.99 -0.50 -23.36
C ARG A 226 -1.87 -0.18 -24.34
N LEU A 227 -0.90 0.59 -23.87
CA LEU A 227 0.39 0.79 -24.53
C LEU A 227 1.46 -0.03 -23.80
N THR A 228 2.13 -0.91 -24.53
CA THR A 228 3.26 -1.73 -24.07
C THR A 228 4.45 -1.52 -24.99
N ARG A 229 5.64 -2.00 -24.62
CA ARG A 229 6.82 -1.94 -25.51
C ARG A 229 6.62 -2.66 -26.83
N MET A 230 5.71 -3.62 -26.88
CA MET A 230 5.45 -4.44 -28.07
C MET A 230 4.50 -3.77 -29.07
N ASN A 231 3.73 -2.76 -28.67
CA ASN A 231 2.74 -2.11 -29.53
C ASN A 231 2.95 -0.61 -29.77
N VAL A 232 3.94 0.01 -29.11
CA VAL A 232 4.40 1.36 -29.42
C VAL A 232 5.56 1.36 -30.42
N GLY A 233 5.82 2.49 -31.07
CA GLY A 233 6.96 2.63 -31.98
C GLY A 233 8.31 2.41 -31.28
N PRO A 234 9.34 1.87 -31.96
CA PRO A 234 10.61 1.46 -31.34
C PRO A 234 11.42 2.60 -30.69
N GLY A 235 11.11 3.86 -30.99
CA GLY A 235 11.71 5.04 -30.37
C GLY A 235 11.01 5.50 -29.07
N VAL A 236 9.85 4.95 -28.74
CA VAL A 236 9.08 5.35 -27.55
C VAL A 236 9.68 4.68 -26.32
N ARG A 237 10.36 5.47 -25.47
CA ARG A 237 11.01 4.97 -24.25
C ARG A 237 10.11 5.00 -23.02
N LYS A 238 9.18 5.96 -22.96
CA LYS A 238 8.24 6.17 -21.85
C LYS A 238 6.95 6.75 -22.43
N ALA A 239 5.81 6.34 -21.88
CA ALA A 239 4.53 6.93 -22.13
C ALA A 239 3.77 7.05 -20.81
N ARG A 240 3.03 8.15 -20.65
CA ARG A 240 1.93 8.27 -19.70
C ARG A 240 0.69 8.53 -20.56
N TYR A 241 -0.36 7.76 -20.33
CA TYR A 241 -1.59 7.84 -21.10
C TYR A 241 -2.78 7.58 -20.19
N GLU A 242 -3.97 7.91 -20.67
CA GLU A 242 -5.21 7.68 -19.95
C GLU A 242 -6.07 6.70 -20.76
N VAL A 243 -6.75 5.82 -20.02
CA VAL A 243 -7.73 4.87 -20.55
C VAL A 243 -9.03 5.12 -19.81
N ASP A 244 -10.14 5.26 -20.53
CA ASP A 244 -11.45 5.21 -19.88
C ASP A 244 -11.86 3.74 -19.70
N LEU A 245 -11.84 3.25 -18.46
CA LEU A 245 -12.16 1.84 -18.19
C LEU A 245 -13.62 1.51 -18.52
N ASP A 246 -14.53 2.48 -18.49
CA ASP A 246 -15.93 2.28 -18.91
C ASP A 246 -16.07 2.07 -20.42
N LEU A 247 -15.06 2.47 -21.20
CA LEU A 247 -15.01 2.29 -22.64
C LEU A 247 -14.07 1.14 -23.06
N SER A 248 -13.56 0.36 -22.10
CA SER A 248 -12.61 -0.72 -22.37
C SER A 248 -13.23 -1.89 -23.17
N GLY A 249 -14.55 -2.07 -23.11
CA GLY A 249 -15.25 -3.18 -23.76
C GLY A 249 -14.97 -4.55 -23.12
N VAL A 250 -14.35 -4.57 -21.95
CA VAL A 250 -14.01 -5.78 -21.19
C VAL A 250 -14.99 -5.97 -20.05
N ASP A 251 -15.44 -7.21 -19.83
CA ASP A 251 -16.37 -7.55 -18.76
C ASP A 251 -15.68 -7.56 -17.38
N ASP A 252 -16.41 -7.10 -16.37
CA ASP A 252 -16.02 -7.23 -14.97
C ASP A 252 -16.11 -8.69 -14.54
N VAL A 253 -14.97 -9.31 -14.21
CA VAL A 253 -14.91 -10.69 -13.74
C VAL A 253 -15.09 -10.81 -12.22
N GLY A 254 -15.00 -9.70 -11.50
CA GLY A 254 -15.02 -9.65 -10.05
C GLY A 254 -13.71 -10.12 -9.38
N LEU A 255 -13.48 -9.63 -8.16
CA LEU A 255 -12.22 -9.86 -7.44
C LEU A 255 -12.00 -11.33 -7.07
N VAL A 256 -13.05 -12.04 -6.64
CA VAL A 256 -12.94 -13.45 -6.24
C VAL A 256 -12.46 -14.29 -7.42
N HIS A 257 -13.06 -14.13 -8.60
CA HIS A 257 -12.61 -14.83 -9.80
C HIS A 257 -11.16 -14.53 -10.16
N ALA A 258 -10.76 -13.24 -10.08
CA ALA A 258 -9.38 -12.85 -10.34
C ALA A 258 -8.40 -13.52 -9.35
N LEU A 259 -8.74 -13.57 -8.06
CA LEU A 259 -7.92 -14.23 -7.04
C LEU A 259 -7.77 -15.74 -7.27
N GLU A 260 -8.82 -16.43 -7.71
CA GLU A 260 -8.72 -17.87 -8.09
C GLU A 260 -7.71 -18.06 -9.24
N LYS A 261 -7.77 -17.19 -10.26
CA LYS A 261 -6.86 -17.25 -11.41
C LYS A 261 -5.42 -16.89 -11.06
N LEU A 262 -5.21 -16.05 -10.05
CA LEU A 262 -3.90 -15.66 -9.55
C LEU A 262 -3.27 -16.69 -8.60
N GLY A 263 -4.04 -17.69 -8.15
CA GLY A 263 -3.61 -18.64 -7.12
C GLY A 263 -3.57 -18.03 -5.72
N GLY A 264 -4.41 -17.01 -5.47
CA GLY A 264 -4.52 -16.32 -4.18
C GLY A 264 -5.52 -16.95 -3.21
N MET A 265 -6.31 -17.93 -3.65
CA MET A 265 -7.25 -18.73 -2.85
C MET A 265 -6.95 -20.22 -2.95
#